data_AF-A0A3C1P5X0-F1
#
_entry.id   AF-A0A3C1P5X0-F1
#
_cell.length_a   1.000
_cell.length_b   1.000
_cell.length_c   1.000
_cell.angle_alpha   90.00
_cell.angle_beta   90.00
_cell.angle_gamma   90.00
#
_symmetry.space_group_name_H-M   'P 1'
#
loop_
_entity.id
_entity.type
_entity.pdbx_description
1 polymer ?
#
loop_
_entity_poly.entity_id
_entity_poly.type
_entity_poly.pdbx_seq_one_letter_code
_entity_poly.pdbx_strand_id
1 'polypeptide(L)'
;RARGWVEPEIDLIRTLVKDDIPYLGVCFGGQLLAETLGGHVERAPVEEQEIGLVTFDQDAALPVPAGPWFTWHEDRMVVPDDVEV
;
A
#
# COMPACT_ATOMS: atom_id res chain seq x y z
N ARG A 1 -17.49 -5.15 -2.61
CA ARG A 1 -17.72 -3.72 -2.30
C ARG A 1 -17.14 -3.47 -0.92
N ALA A 2 -16.28 -2.46 -0.78
CA ALA A 2 -15.76 -2.04 0.51
C ALA A 2 -16.92 -1.73 1.46
N ARG A 3 -16.73 -2.02 2.76
CA ARG A 3 -17.76 -1.73 3.77
C ARG A 3 -17.94 -0.21 3.86
N GLY A 4 -19.13 0.28 4.19
CA GLY A 4 -19.43 1.73 4.21
C GLY A 4 -18.58 2.58 5.17
N TRP A 5 -17.78 1.97 6.05
CA TRP A 5 -16.81 2.68 6.89
C TRP A 5 -15.48 2.98 6.17
N VAL A 6 -15.21 2.33 5.03
CA VAL A 6 -13.98 2.54 4.25
C VAL A 6 -14.07 3.83 3.43
N GLU A 7 -15.27 4.17 2.95
CA GLU A 7 -15.49 5.35 2.11
C GLU A 7 -15.02 6.67 2.80
N PRO A 8 -15.36 6.93 4.07
CA PRO A 8 -14.82 8.08 4.80
C PRO A 8 -13.30 8.11 4.93
N GLU A 9 -12.64 6.95 5.06
CA GLU A 9 -11.18 6.86 5.16
C GLU A 9 -10.53 7.23 3.81
N ILE A 10 -11.08 6.73 2.70
CA ILE A 10 -10.61 7.10 1.36
C ILE A 10 -10.79 8.61 1.12
N ASP A 11 -11.92 9.19 1.55
CA ASP A 11 -12.15 10.63 1.41
C ASP A 11 -11.18 11.48 2.26
N LEU A 12 -10.81 10.98 3.45
CA LEU A 12 -9.75 11.59 4.26
C LEU A 12 -8.41 11.54 3.52
N ILE A 13 -8.00 10.37 3.01
CA ILE A 13 -6.73 10.21 2.28
C ILE A 13 -6.70 11.12 1.05
N ARG A 14 -7.80 11.20 0.29
CA ARG A 14 -7.92 12.13 -0.86
C ARG A 14 -7.66 13.58 -0.46
N THR A 15 -8.17 13.99 0.69
CA THR A 15 -7.97 15.35 1.22
C THR A 15 -6.51 15.57 1.59
N LEU A 16 -5.89 14.62 2.31
CA LEU A 16 -4.47 14.70 2.68
C LEU A 16 -3.56 14.79 1.46
N VAL A 17 -3.79 13.95 0.44
CA VAL A 17 -3.02 13.96 -0.81
C VAL A 17 -3.19 15.31 -1.54
N LYS A 18 -4.42 15.80 -1.64
CA LYS A 18 -4.71 17.09 -2.30
C LYS A 18 -4.04 18.28 -1.59
N ASP A 19 -3.97 18.22 -0.27
CA ASP A 19 -3.42 19.29 0.56
C ASP A 19 -1.89 19.14 0.79
N ASP A 20 -1.24 18.20 0.09
CA ASP A 20 0.20 17.90 0.20
C ASP A 20 0.63 17.56 1.65
N ILE A 21 -0.26 16.87 2.37
CA ILE A 21 0.01 16.41 3.74
C ILE A 21 0.53 14.96 3.68
N PRO A 22 1.73 14.67 4.25
CA PRO A 22 2.29 13.33 4.23
C PRO A 22 1.38 12.28 4.89
N TYR A 23 1.23 11.14 4.23
CA TYR A 23 0.47 9.99 4.70
C TYR A 23 1.31 8.71 4.57
N LEU A 24 1.29 7.86 5.60
CA LEU A 24 1.93 6.55 5.58
C LEU A 24 0.87 5.45 5.74
N GLY A 25 0.62 4.72 4.67
CA GLY A 25 -0.28 3.57 4.66
C GLY A 25 0.46 2.27 4.96
N VAL A 26 0.04 1.54 6.01
CA VAL A 26 0.61 0.24 6.35
C VAL A 26 -0.38 -0.87 6.01
N CYS A 27 0.06 -1.87 5.24
CA CYS A 27 -0.78 -2.99 4.80
C CYS A 27 -2.08 -2.48 4.13
N PHE A 28 -3.24 -2.70 4.74
CA PHE A 28 -4.53 -2.20 4.26
C PHE A 28 -4.54 -0.67 4.05
N GLY A 29 -3.81 0.11 4.86
CA GLY A 29 -3.70 1.55 4.64
C GLY A 29 -2.99 1.91 3.33
N GLY A 30 -2.00 1.13 2.92
CA GLY A 30 -1.33 1.29 1.62
C GLY A 30 -2.28 0.98 0.46
N GLN A 31 -3.12 -0.05 0.63
CA GLN A 31 -4.15 -0.41 -0.34
C GLN A 31 -5.17 0.73 -0.55
N LEU A 32 -5.60 1.39 0.52
CA LEU A 32 -6.47 2.57 0.42
C LEU A 32 -5.80 3.76 -0.26
N LEU A 33 -4.49 3.94 -0.03
CA LEU A 33 -3.71 4.97 -0.72
C LEU A 33 -3.61 4.67 -2.22
N ALA A 34 -3.32 3.44 -2.62
CA ALA A 34 -3.23 3.04 -4.03
C ALA A 34 -4.54 3.32 -4.79
N GLU A 35 -5.69 2.92 -4.23
CA GLU A 35 -7.03 3.23 -4.77
C GLU A 35 -7.30 4.74 -4.84
N THR A 36 -6.81 5.50 -3.85
CA THR A 36 -6.95 6.97 -3.83
C THR A 36 -6.18 7.65 -4.95
N LEU A 37 -5.00 7.12 -5.30
CA LEU A 37 -4.15 7.63 -6.36
C LEU A 37 -4.59 7.18 -7.76
N GLY A 38 -5.72 6.48 -7.88
CA GLY A 38 -6.24 5.98 -9.17
C GLY A 38 -5.72 4.60 -9.57
N GLY A 39 -5.01 3.92 -8.67
CA GLY A 39 -4.66 2.52 -8.79
C GLY A 39 -5.80 1.60 -8.35
N HIS A 40 -5.46 0.32 -8.15
CA HIS A 40 -6.41 -0.68 -7.64
C HIS A 40 -5.72 -1.76 -6.80
N VAL A 41 -6.50 -2.51 -6.05
CA VAL A 41 -6.05 -3.66 -5.27
C VAL A 41 -6.54 -4.95 -5.92
N GLU A 42 -5.65 -5.92 -6.07
CA GLU A 42 -5.98 -7.24 -6.62
C GLU A 42 -5.35 -8.36 -5.80
N ARG A 43 -5.93 -9.57 -5.89
CA ARG A 43 -5.37 -10.76 -5.25
C ARG A 43 -3.98 -11.02 -5.80
N ALA A 44 -2.99 -11.13 -4.92
CA ALA A 44 -1.63 -11.43 -5.33
C ALA A 44 -1.53 -12.88 -5.86
N PRO A 45 -0.66 -13.16 -6.86
CA PRO A 45 -0.19 -14.50 -7.17
C PRO A 45 0.23 -15.26 -5.91
N VAL A 46 0.06 -16.59 -5.89
CA VAL A 46 0.27 -17.39 -4.66
C VAL A 46 1.69 -17.23 -4.10
N GLU A 47 2.67 -17.08 -4.98
CA GLU A 47 4.08 -16.85 -4.68
C GLU A 47 4.39 -15.46 -4.09
N GLU A 48 3.50 -14.49 -4.27
CA GLU A 48 3.61 -13.12 -3.76
C GLU A 48 2.77 -12.91 -2.47
N GLN A 49 2.03 -13.93 -2.03
CA GLN A 49 1.27 -13.88 -0.77
C GLN A 49 2.20 -14.14 0.40
N GLU A 50 2.12 -13.31 1.43
CA GLU A 50 3.09 -13.33 2.50
C GLU A 50 2.42 -13.41 3.87
N ILE A 51 2.85 -14.39 4.67
CA ILE A 51 2.47 -14.53 6.07
C ILE A 51 3.73 -14.90 6.86
N GLY A 52 4.28 -13.96 7.63
CA GLY A 52 5.46 -14.18 8.46
C GLY A 52 6.50 -13.09 8.35
N LEU A 53 7.78 -13.48 8.45
CA LEU A 53 8.90 -12.57 8.37
C LEU A 53 9.54 -12.64 6.98
N VAL A 54 9.68 -11.49 6.32
CA VAL A 54 10.36 -11.35 5.02
C VAL A 54 11.56 -10.44 5.13
N THR A 55 12.52 -10.66 4.24
CA THR A 55 13.69 -9.81 4.07
C THR A 55 13.78 -9.34 2.63
N PHE A 56 14.09 -8.06 2.44
CA PHE A 56 14.22 -7.45 1.12
C PHE A 56 15.69 -7.19 0.81
N ASP A 57 16.02 -7.23 -0.48
CA ASP A 57 17.30 -6.70 -0.95
C ASP A 57 17.35 -5.19 -0.68
N GLN A 58 18.54 -4.69 -0.32
CA GLN A 58 18.73 -3.26 -0.09
C GLN A 58 18.65 -2.51 -1.43
N ASP A 59 17.74 -1.56 -1.49
CA ASP A 59 17.57 -0.66 -2.63
C ASP A 59 17.74 0.79 -2.15
N ALA A 60 18.46 1.61 -2.91
CA ALA A 60 18.59 3.03 -2.62
C ALA A 60 17.25 3.78 -2.74
N ALA A 61 16.32 3.26 -3.55
CA ALA A 61 14.95 3.77 -3.66
C ALA A 61 14.08 3.37 -2.45
N LEU A 62 14.45 2.32 -1.72
CA LEU A 62 13.73 1.81 -0.56
C LEU A 62 14.60 1.99 0.71
N PRO A 63 14.62 3.18 1.34
CA PRO A 63 15.52 3.52 2.45
C PRO A 63 15.11 2.87 3.78
N VAL A 64 14.75 1.59 3.75
CA VAL A 64 14.40 0.76 4.90
C VAL A 64 15.45 -0.35 5.07
N PRO A 65 15.78 -0.74 6.32
CA PRO A 65 16.62 -1.90 6.58
C PRO A 65 16.12 -3.17 5.88
N ALA A 66 17.01 -4.12 5.61
CA ALA A 66 16.67 -5.37 4.91
C ALA A 66 15.62 -6.22 5.65
N GLY A 67 15.42 -5.98 6.96
CA GLY A 67 14.46 -6.67 7.80
C GLY A 67 15.12 -7.45 8.95
N PRO A 68 14.44 -8.49 9.49
CA PRO A 68 13.18 -9.04 9.01
C PRO A 68 11.97 -8.13 9.28
N TRP A 69 11.07 -8.04 8.31
CA TRP A 69 9.80 -7.32 8.43
C TRP A 69 8.65 -8.28 8.57
N PHE A 70 7.71 -7.97 9.45
CA PHE A 70 6.48 -8.74 9.55
C PHE A 70 5.52 -8.36 8.43
N THR A 71 5.02 -9.37 7.75
CA THR A 71 4.08 -9.25 6.65
C THR A 71 2.91 -10.23 6.84
N TRP A 72 1.72 -9.76 6.51
CA TRP A 72 0.51 -10.56 6.47
C TRP A 72 -0.43 -9.93 5.44
N HIS A 73 -0.31 -10.36 4.21
CA HIS A 73 -1.20 -9.93 3.14
C HIS A 73 -1.38 -11.01 2.08
N GLU A 74 -2.47 -10.85 1.36
CA GLU A 74 -2.94 -11.73 0.31
C GLU A 74 -3.21 -10.95 -1.00
N ASP A 75 -3.12 -9.63 -0.94
CA ASP A 75 -3.47 -8.72 -2.02
C ASP A 75 -2.29 -7.80 -2.30
N ARG A 76 -2.09 -7.47 -3.57
CA ARG A 76 -1.08 -6.51 -4.03
C ARG A 76 -1.74 -5.24 -4.53
N MET A 77 -0.96 -4.16 -4.49
CA MET A 77 -1.34 -2.85 -4.99
C MET A 77 -0.82 -2.69 -6.41
N VAL A 78 -1.68 -2.21 -7.31
CA VAL A 78 -1.28 -1.75 -8.64
C VAL A 78 -1.48 -0.25 -8.66
N VAL A 79 -0.40 0.49 -8.92
CA VAL A 79 -0.43 1.96 -8.96
C VAL A 79 -0.22 2.46 -10.38
N PRO A 80 -0.74 3.65 -10.73
CA PRO A 80 -0.49 4.28 -12.03
C PRO A 80 1.00 4.55 -12.30
N ASP A 81 1.39 4.62 -13.57
CA ASP A 81 2.79 4.84 -13.99
C ASP A 81 3.37 6.21 -13.56
N ASP A 82 2.52 7.17 -13.22
CA ASP A 82 2.91 8.50 -12.72
C ASP A 82 3.12 8.54 -11.20
N VAL A 83 2.91 7.41 -10.49
CA VAL A 83 3.23 7.24 -9.08
C VAL A 83 4.63 6.63 -8.93
N GLU A 84 5.49 7.29 -8.16
CA GLU A 84 6.83 6.78 -7.82
C GLU A 84 6.71 5.61 -6.83
N VAL A 85 7.43 4.51 -7.10
CA VAL A 85 7.51 3.28 -6.30
C VAL A 85 8.94 2.98 -5.90
#